data_AF-A0A2H0GZE6-F1
#
_entry.id   AF-A0A2H0GZE6-F1
#
_cell.length_a   1.000
_cell.length_b   1.000
_cell.length_c   1.000
_cell.angle_alpha   90.00
_cell.angle_beta   90.00
_cell.angle_gamma   90.00
#
_symmetry.space_group_name_H-M   'P 1'
#
loop_
_entity.id
_entity.type
_entity.pdbx_description
1 polymer ?
#
loop_
_entity_poly.entity_id
_entity_poly.type
_entity_poly.pdbx_seq_one_letter_code
_entity_poly.pdbx_strand_id
1 'polypeptide(L)'
;MIKKLFLNNKFILGLILINALILFIGGYLTLDNHKLIFLFADNLLTALFILELVIKMREFGVKGYFSSNWNRLDFILIVISVPALISFVLSVDIFDVSFLLVFRILRVFKAFRFFKFIPNIGQLVAGVQRALKASVFILLGFVIYIFIIGILSFYLFQN
;
A
#
# COMPACT_ATOMS: atom_id res chain seq x y z
N MET A 1 27.95 1.20 10.00
CA MET A 1 27.08 0.29 10.79
C MET A 1 25.60 0.43 10.42
N ILE A 2 25.05 1.66 10.37
CA ILE A 2 23.63 1.95 10.05
C ILE A 2 23.18 1.38 8.68
N LYS A 3 24.01 1.45 7.64
CA LYS A 3 23.69 0.92 6.30
C LYS A 3 23.38 -0.59 6.29
N LYS A 4 24.18 -1.41 7.00
CA LYS A 4 23.96 -2.88 7.09
C LYS A 4 22.64 -3.23 7.80
N LEU A 5 22.16 -2.35 8.66
CA LEU A 5 20.93 -2.56 9.43
C LEU A 5 19.70 -2.28 8.56
N PHE A 6 19.72 -1.20 7.77
CA PHE A 6 18.68 -0.88 6.78
C PHE A 6 18.70 -1.78 5.52
N LEU A 7 19.80 -2.48 5.26
CA LEU A 7 19.88 -3.48 4.18
C LEU A 7 19.41 -4.87 4.63
N ASN A 8 19.15 -5.08 5.92
CA ASN A 8 18.73 -6.37 6.41
C ASN A 8 17.23 -6.57 6.19
N ASN A 9 16.90 -7.45 5.24
CA ASN A 9 15.52 -7.81 4.89
C ASN A 9 14.69 -8.25 6.12
N LYS A 10 15.29 -8.93 7.11
CA LYS A 10 14.58 -9.35 8.32
C LYS A 10 14.19 -8.17 9.23
N PHE A 11 15.04 -7.14 9.28
CA PHE A 11 14.77 -5.93 10.07
C PHE A 11 13.65 -5.10 9.44
N ILE A 12 13.71 -4.89 8.12
CA ILE A 12 12.65 -4.18 7.39
C ILE A 12 11.31 -4.92 7.51
N LEU A 13 11.32 -6.25 7.41
CA LEU A 13 10.13 -7.07 7.62
C LEU A 13 9.54 -6.84 9.02
N GLY A 14 10.39 -6.81 10.06
CA GLY A 14 9.97 -6.47 11.42
C GLY A 14 9.31 -5.09 11.51
N LEU A 15 9.91 -4.06 10.89
CA LEU A 15 9.33 -2.71 10.84
C LEU A 15 7.96 -2.68 10.13
N ILE A 16 7.80 -3.43 9.04
CA ILE A 16 6.52 -3.53 8.32
C ILE A 16 5.46 -4.20 9.20
N LEU A 17 5.82 -5.27 9.91
CA LEU A 17 4.89 -5.96 10.82
C LEU A 17 4.49 -5.05 12.00
N ILE A 18 5.45 -4.33 12.59
CA ILE A 18 5.16 -3.35 13.64
C ILE A 18 4.25 -2.24 13.12
N ASN A 19 4.52 -1.70 11.93
CA ASN A 19 3.66 -0.70 11.28
C ASN A 19 2.24 -1.24 11.06
N ALA A 20 2.11 -2.49 10.60
CA ALA A 20 0.80 -3.12 10.40
C ALA A 20 0.03 -3.28 11.71
N LEU A 21 0.70 -3.70 12.79
CA LEU A 21 0.10 -3.81 14.12
C LEU A 21 -0.35 -2.44 14.67
N ILE A 22 0.48 -1.41 14.52
CA ILE A 22 0.14 -0.03 14.91
C ILE A 22 -1.10 0.47 14.18
N LEU A 23 -1.17 0.24 12.86
CA LEU A 23 -2.33 0.62 12.05
C LEU A 23 -3.59 -0.16 12.44
N PHE A 24 -3.45 -1.45 12.73
CA PHE A 24 -4.56 -2.30 13.17
C PHE A 24 -5.12 -1.84 14.52
N ILE A 25 -4.25 -1.70 15.53
CA ILE A 25 -4.65 -1.30 16.88
C ILE A 25 -5.20 0.14 16.87
N GLY A 26 -4.53 1.06 16.18
CA GLY A 26 -4.98 2.45 16.05
C GLY A 26 -6.29 2.62 15.27
N GLY A 27 -6.70 1.62 14.49
CA GLY A 27 -8.01 1.59 13.85
C GLY A 27 -9.15 1.21 14.79
N TYR A 28 -8.88 0.37 15.80
CA TYR A 28 -9.88 -0.10 16.77
C TYR A 28 -9.94 0.75 18.05
N LEU A 29 -8.81 1.30 18.52
CA LEU A 29 -8.78 2.16 19.70
C LEU A 29 -9.12 3.61 19.33
N THR A 30 -10.40 3.93 19.33
CA THR A 30 -10.91 5.29 19.04
C THR A 30 -10.84 6.25 20.23
N LEU A 31 -10.25 5.85 21.37
CA LEU A 31 -10.09 6.70 22.56
C LEU A 31 -9.11 7.85 22.28
N ASP A 32 -9.57 9.10 22.43
CA ASP A 32 -8.84 10.30 22.03
C ASP A 32 -7.45 10.45 22.70
N ASN A 33 -7.27 9.93 23.91
CA ASN A 33 -6.00 10.06 24.65
C ASN A 33 -4.80 9.31 24.03
N HIS A 34 -5.02 8.27 23.22
CA HIS A 34 -3.91 7.49 22.65
C HIS A 34 -3.69 7.71 21.15
N LYS A 35 -4.61 8.40 20.46
CA LYS A 35 -4.53 8.65 19.00
C LYS A 35 -3.23 9.34 18.60
N LEU A 36 -2.78 10.34 19.38
CA LEU A 36 -1.57 11.10 19.10
C LEU A 36 -0.31 10.22 19.14
N ILE A 37 -0.23 9.28 20.08
CA ILE A 37 0.92 8.38 20.24
C ILE A 37 1.02 7.43 19.04
N PHE A 38 -0.10 6.80 18.65
CA PHE A 38 -0.12 5.90 17.50
C PHE A 38 0.18 6.63 16.19
N LEU A 39 -0.33 7.84 16.04
CA LEU A 39 -0.10 8.64 14.85
C LEU A 39 1.37 9.10 14.77
N PHE A 40 1.96 9.53 15.89
CA PHE A 40 3.39 9.85 15.95
C PHE A 40 4.26 8.62 15.60
N ALA A 41 3.92 7.44 16.13
CA ALA A 41 4.62 6.20 15.81
C ALA A 41 4.52 5.81 14.33
N ASP A 42 3.34 5.93 13.72
CA ASP A 42 3.11 5.67 12.29
C ASP A 42 3.91 6.62 11.38
N ASN A 43 3.98 7.90 11.76
CA ASN A 43 4.79 8.91 11.05
C ASN A 43 6.29 8.64 11.19
N LEU A 44 6.76 8.25 12.38
CA LEU A 44 8.16 7.89 12.62
C LEU A 44 8.56 6.69 11.74
N LEU A 45 7.74 5.65 11.69
CA LEU A 45 7.98 4.49 10.83
C LEU A 45 8.00 4.88 9.35
N THR A 46 7.10 5.76 8.93
CA THR A 46 7.09 6.28 7.56
C THR A 46 8.38 7.04 7.22
N ALA A 47 8.89 7.86 8.15
CA ALA A 47 10.19 8.52 7.99
C ALA A 47 11.36 7.53 7.88
N LEU A 48 11.37 6.46 8.69
CA LEU A 48 12.37 5.40 8.59
C LEU A 48 12.34 4.70 7.22
N PHE A 49 11.15 4.45 6.67
CA PHE A 49 11.02 3.87 5.34
C PHE A 49 11.48 4.81 4.22
N ILE A 50 11.27 6.12 4.37
CA ILE A 50 11.81 7.11 3.42
C ILE A 50 13.35 7.07 3.46
N LEU A 51 13.95 7.00 4.66
CA LEU A 51 15.40 6.87 4.80
C LEU A 51 15.92 5.56 4.17
N GLU A 52 15.22 4.45 4.35
CA GLU A 52 15.54 3.17 3.70
C GLU A 52 15.59 3.30 2.17
N LEU A 53 14.61 3.96 1.56
CA LEU A 53 14.60 4.22 0.12
C LEU A 53 15.78 5.03 -0.34
N VAL A 54 16.08 6.13 0.35
CA VAL A 54 17.19 7.02 0.00
C VAL A 54 18.51 6.26 0.06
N ILE A 55 18.70 5.42 1.08
CA ILE A 55 19.90 4.56 1.21
C ILE A 55 19.97 3.57 0.04
N LYS A 56 18.87 2.87 -0.29
CA LYS A 56 18.82 1.92 -1.41
C LYS A 56 19.05 2.60 -2.76
N MET A 57 18.47 3.77 -3.01
CA MET A 57 18.70 4.53 -4.24
C MET A 57 20.14 4.96 -4.40
N ARG A 58 20.81 5.33 -3.29
CA ARG A 58 22.23 5.71 -3.32
C ARG A 58 23.16 4.53 -3.58
N GLU A 59 22.78 3.32 -3.15
CA GLU A 59 23.62 2.12 -3.27
C GLU A 59 23.44 1.40 -4.61
N PHE A 60 22.20 1.24 -5.07
CA PHE A 60 21.90 0.60 -6.36
C PHE A 60 21.94 1.56 -7.55
N GLY A 61 22.03 2.87 -7.28
CA GLY A 61 21.83 3.93 -8.27
C GLY A 61 20.37 4.04 -8.71
N VAL A 62 19.96 5.22 -9.21
CA VAL A 62 18.56 5.48 -9.63
C VAL A 62 18.10 4.44 -10.66
N LYS A 63 18.88 4.21 -11.71
CA LYS A 63 18.53 3.24 -12.77
C LYS A 63 18.49 1.79 -12.27
N GLY A 64 19.40 1.40 -11.37
CA GLY A 64 19.42 0.04 -10.80
C GLY A 64 18.26 -0.21 -9.84
N TYR A 65 17.88 0.80 -9.06
CA TYR A 65 16.74 0.74 -8.16
C TYR A 65 15.42 0.49 -8.90
N PHE A 66 15.16 1.25 -9.98
CA PHE A 66 13.93 1.16 -10.77
C PHE A 66 13.84 -0.07 -11.68
N SER A 67 14.92 -0.81 -11.88
CA SER A 67 14.91 -2.06 -12.69
C SER A 67 14.05 -3.15 -12.03
N SER A 68 14.06 -3.23 -10.69
CA SER A 68 13.26 -4.21 -9.96
C SER A 68 11.81 -3.76 -9.78
N ASN A 69 10.85 -4.56 -10.26
CA ASN A 69 9.42 -4.31 -10.08
C ASN A 69 9.02 -4.17 -8.61
N TRP A 70 9.67 -4.91 -7.70
CA TRP A 70 9.39 -4.86 -6.26
C TRP A 70 9.88 -3.57 -5.62
N ASN A 71 10.99 -3.01 -6.10
CA ASN A 71 11.47 -1.71 -5.65
C ASN A 71 10.58 -0.58 -6.21
N ARG A 72 10.08 -0.71 -7.44
CA ARG A 72 9.08 0.20 -7.99
C ARG A 72 7.82 0.26 -7.13
N LEU A 73 7.28 -0.89 -6.73
CA LEU A 73 6.13 -0.96 -5.83
C LEU A 73 6.41 -0.29 -4.48
N ASP A 74 7.56 -0.57 -3.88
CA ASP A 74 7.98 0.02 -2.61
C ASP A 74 8.05 1.57 -2.68
N PHE A 75 8.64 2.11 -3.75
CA PHE A 75 8.67 3.55 -4.01
C PHE A 75 7.28 4.16 -4.15
N ILE A 76 6.40 3.55 -4.96
CA ILE A 76 5.03 4.02 -5.15
C ILE A 76 4.28 4.04 -3.81
N LEU A 77 4.40 2.98 -3.02
CA LEU A 77 3.76 2.88 -1.70
C LEU A 77 4.24 3.97 -0.72
N ILE A 78 5.51 4.38 -0.81
CA ILE A 78 6.04 5.46 0.03
C ILE A 78 5.56 6.82 -0.48
N VAL A 79 5.65 7.08 -1.78
CA VAL A 79 5.19 8.34 -2.38
C VAL A 79 3.72 8.61 -2.07
N ILE A 80 2.87 7.58 -2.16
CA ILE A 80 1.45 7.67 -1.80
C ILE A 80 1.24 8.04 -0.32
N SER A 81 2.16 7.64 0.57
CA SER A 81 2.07 7.88 2.01
C SER A 81 2.63 9.25 2.43
N VAL A 82 3.44 9.91 1.60
CA VAL A 82 4.11 11.19 1.91
C VAL A 82 3.14 12.37 2.05
N PRO A 83 2.13 12.57 1.17
CA PRO A 83 1.16 13.65 1.32
C PRO A 83 0.41 13.62 2.66
N ALA A 84 0.12 12.42 3.17
CA ALA A 84 -0.52 12.23 4.47
C ALA A 84 0.35 12.79 5.61
N LEU A 85 1.66 12.54 5.54
CA LEU A 85 2.64 13.01 6.51
C LEU A 85 2.79 14.54 6.44
N ILE A 86 2.84 15.10 5.23
CA ILE A 86 2.98 16.56 5.02
C ILE A 86 1.75 17.30 5.56
N SER A 87 0.54 16.81 5.26
CA SER A 87 -0.70 17.42 5.78
C SER A 87 -0.75 17.36 7.30
N PHE A 88 -0.32 16.26 7.92
CA PHE A 88 -0.28 16.16 9.37
C PHE A 88 0.75 17.12 10.00
N VAL A 89 1.95 17.22 9.43
CA VAL A 89 3.04 18.03 10.02
C VAL A 89 2.82 19.52 9.84
N LEU A 90 2.40 19.95 8.65
CA LEU A 90 2.27 21.39 8.36
C LEU A 90 0.91 21.96 8.82
N SER A 91 -0.06 21.12 9.19
CA SER A 91 -1.43 21.57 9.53
C SER A 91 -2.05 22.47 8.47
N VAL A 92 -1.62 22.34 7.21
CA VAL A 92 -2.11 23.16 6.11
C VAL A 92 -3.30 22.44 5.50
N ASP A 93 -4.46 23.10 5.55
CA ASP A 93 -5.67 22.70 4.83
C ASP A 93 -5.55 23.00 3.33
N ILE A 94 -4.54 22.41 2.67
CA ILE A 94 -4.34 22.57 1.21
C ILE A 94 -5.40 21.76 0.42
N PHE A 95 -6.06 20.81 1.07
CA PHE A 95 -6.95 19.84 0.44
C PHE A 95 -8.26 19.72 1.23
N ASP A 96 -9.37 19.54 0.49
CA ASP A 96 -10.67 19.21 1.07
C ASP A 96 -10.57 18.07 2.10
N VAL A 97 -11.38 18.15 3.15
CA VAL A 97 -11.45 17.16 4.24
C VAL A 97 -11.61 15.73 3.70
N SER A 98 -12.33 15.58 2.58
CA SER A 98 -12.51 14.31 1.85
C SER A 98 -11.20 13.71 1.35
N PHE A 99 -10.27 14.53 0.86
CA PHE A 99 -8.98 14.07 0.33
C PHE A 99 -8.03 13.64 1.45
N LEU A 100 -8.11 14.31 2.60
CA LEU A 100 -7.34 13.95 3.81
C LEU A 100 -7.73 12.58 4.36
N LEU A 101 -9.02 12.21 4.26
CA LEU A 101 -9.50 10.87 4.62
C LEU A 101 -8.90 9.79 3.71
N VAL A 102 -8.81 10.04 2.41
CA VAL A 102 -8.22 9.10 1.44
C VAL A 102 -6.75 8.84 1.78
N PHE A 103 -5.96 9.89 2.00
CA PHE A 103 -4.55 9.74 2.40
C PHE A 103 -4.37 8.99 3.72
N ARG A 104 -5.28 9.19 4.68
CA ARG A 104 -5.30 8.44 5.94
C ARG A 104 -5.63 6.96 5.75
N ILE A 105 -6.40 6.59 4.74
CA ILE A 105 -6.67 5.17 4.41
C ILE A 105 -5.50 4.58 3.62
N LEU A 106 -4.89 5.37 2.74
CA LEU A 106 -3.80 4.94 1.86
C LEU A 106 -2.58 4.41 2.63
N ARG A 107 -2.37 4.81 3.89
CA ARG A 107 -1.30 4.25 4.73
C ARG A 107 -1.41 2.74 4.97
N VAL A 108 -2.61 2.15 4.87
CA VAL A 108 -2.81 0.69 4.98
C VAL A 108 -2.09 -0.03 3.85
N PHE A 109 -1.93 0.60 2.68
CA PHE A 109 -1.19 0.02 1.57
C PHE A 109 0.28 -0.21 1.89
N LYS A 110 0.86 0.45 2.91
CA LYS A 110 2.22 0.14 3.40
C LYS A 110 2.39 -1.32 3.80
N ALA A 111 1.33 -1.98 4.28
CA ALA A 111 1.36 -3.40 4.63
C ALA A 111 1.65 -4.31 3.42
N PHE A 112 1.29 -3.88 2.20
CA PHE A 112 1.57 -4.65 0.97
C PHE A 112 3.06 -4.82 0.68
N ARG A 113 3.94 -4.06 1.33
CA ARG A 113 5.39 -4.27 1.23
C ARG A 113 5.82 -5.66 1.72
N PHE A 114 5.02 -6.30 2.56
CA PHE A 114 5.23 -7.68 2.97
C PHE A 114 5.35 -8.64 1.78
N PHE A 115 4.65 -8.38 0.66
CA PHE A 115 4.71 -9.24 -0.52
C PHE A 115 6.12 -9.42 -1.09
N LYS A 116 6.98 -8.39 -0.98
CA LYS A 116 8.37 -8.45 -1.45
C LYS A 116 9.21 -9.50 -0.71
N PHE A 117 8.80 -9.89 0.50
CA PHE A 117 9.51 -10.86 1.34
C PHE A 117 9.02 -12.30 1.14
N ILE A 118 7.94 -12.50 0.39
CA ILE A 118 7.43 -13.83 0.08
C ILE A 118 8.35 -14.51 -0.95
N PRO A 119 8.88 -15.71 -0.68
CA PRO A 119 9.70 -16.43 -1.64
C PRO A 119 8.89 -16.77 -2.89
N ASN A 120 9.50 -16.66 -4.07
CA ASN A 120 8.88 -16.97 -5.36
C ASN A 120 7.61 -16.15 -5.70
N ILE A 121 7.38 -15.03 -5.03
CA ILE A 121 6.21 -14.17 -5.30
C ILE A 121 6.09 -13.74 -6.76
N GLY A 122 7.21 -13.56 -7.47
CA GLY A 122 7.19 -13.26 -8.90
C GLY A 122 6.57 -14.37 -9.75
N GLN A 123 6.79 -15.64 -9.40
CA GLN A 123 6.18 -16.78 -10.08
C GLN A 123 4.69 -16.88 -9.76
N LEU A 124 4.31 -16.60 -8.52
CA LEU A 124 2.90 -16.54 -8.11
C LEU A 124 2.16 -15.45 -8.90
N VAL A 125 2.71 -14.23 -8.94
CA VAL A 125 2.13 -13.11 -9.70
C VAL A 125 2.06 -13.43 -11.19
N ALA A 126 3.11 -14.03 -11.77
CA ALA A 126 3.11 -14.45 -13.17
C ALA A 126 2.09 -15.58 -13.44
N GLY A 127 1.88 -16.49 -12.49
CA GLY A 127 0.85 -17.53 -12.54
C GLY A 127 -0.55 -16.93 -12.56
N VAL A 128 -0.83 -16.00 -11.64
CA VAL A 128 -2.09 -15.25 -11.59
C VAL A 128 -2.31 -14.48 -12.88
N GLN A 129 -1.29 -13.80 -13.39
CA GLN A 129 -1.38 -13.05 -14.66
C GLN A 129 -1.69 -13.97 -15.84
N ARG A 130 -1.08 -15.16 -15.91
CA ARG A 130 -1.38 -16.16 -16.95
C ARG A 130 -2.80 -16.70 -16.84
N ALA A 131 -3.25 -17.04 -15.64
CA ALA A 131 -4.61 -17.49 -15.39
C ALA A 131 -5.65 -16.42 -15.76
N LEU A 132 -5.41 -15.17 -15.36
CA LEU A 132 -6.24 -14.04 -15.75
C LEU A 132 -6.28 -13.87 -17.26
N LYS A 133 -5.12 -13.93 -17.93
CA LYS A 133 -5.04 -13.80 -19.40
C LYS A 133 -5.82 -14.91 -20.12
N ALA A 134 -5.76 -16.14 -19.62
CA ALA A 134 -6.53 -17.26 -20.17
C ALA A 134 -8.04 -17.09 -19.94
N SER A 135 -8.43 -16.52 -18.81
CA SER A 135 -9.83 -16.36 -18.41
C SER A 135 -10.48 -15.03 -18.82
N VAL A 136 -9.78 -14.14 -19.56
CA VAL A 136 -10.33 -12.82 -19.95
C VAL A 136 -11.64 -12.96 -20.71
N PHE A 137 -11.71 -13.85 -21.70
CA PHE A 137 -12.93 -14.04 -22.50
C PHE A 137 -14.10 -14.59 -21.67
N ILE A 138 -13.81 -15.48 -20.71
CA ILE A 138 -14.82 -16.03 -19.82
C ILE A 138 -15.36 -14.93 -18.90
N LEU A 139 -14.46 -14.13 -18.30
CA LEU A 139 -14.84 -12.98 -17.47
C LEU A 139 -15.67 -11.97 -18.26
N LEU A 140 -15.28 -11.66 -19.50
CA LEU A 140 -16.03 -10.76 -20.38
C LEU A 140 -17.44 -11.28 -20.65
N GLY A 141 -17.56 -12.58 -20.98
CA GLY A 141 -18.86 -13.23 -21.18
C GLY A 141 -19.72 -13.19 -19.91
N PHE A 142 -19.11 -13.42 -18.74
CA PHE A 142 -19.80 -13.33 -17.44
C PHE A 142 -20.31 -11.91 -17.15
N VAL A 143 -19.51 -10.88 -17.45
CA VAL A 143 -19.92 -9.48 -17.28
C VAL A 143 -21.09 -9.14 -18.20
N ILE A 144 -21.06 -9.57 -19.47
CA ILE A 144 -22.17 -9.35 -20.41
C ILE A 144 -23.43 -10.09 -19.94
N TYR A 145 -23.28 -11.33 -19.48
CA TYR A 145 -24.39 -12.13 -18.96
C TYR A 145 -25.05 -11.46 -17.74
N ILE A 146 -24.24 -11.02 -16.77
CA ILE A 146 -24.73 -10.27 -15.59
C ILE A 146 -25.43 -8.98 -16.04
N PHE A 147 -24.90 -8.29 -17.04
CA PHE A 147 -25.50 -7.06 -17.56
C PHE A 147 -26.89 -7.31 -18.18
N ILE A 148 -27.03 -8.35 -19.02
CA ILE A 148 -28.31 -8.72 -19.64
C ILE A 148 -29.34 -9.10 -18.57
N ILE A 149 -28.97 -9.95 -17.61
CA ILE A 149 -29.87 -10.34 -16.52
C ILE A 149 -30.22 -9.15 -15.63
N GLY A 150 -29.27 -8.23 -15.39
CA GLY A 150 -29.51 -7.01 -14.63
C GLY A 150 -30.60 -6.15 -15.28
N ILE A 151 -30.53 -5.96 -16.60
CA ILE A 151 -31.55 -5.23 -17.35
C ILE A 151 -32.90 -5.97 -17.33
N LEU A 152 -32.89 -7.29 -17.58
CA LEU A 152 -34.11 -8.09 -17.58
C LEU A 152 -34.81 -8.04 -16.21
N SER A 153 -34.03 -8.19 -15.13
CA SER A 153 -34.53 -8.09 -13.76
C SER A 153 -35.12 -6.71 -13.49
N PHE A 154 -34.46 -5.64 -13.93
CA PHE A 154 -35.00 -4.29 -13.82
C PHE A 154 -36.38 -4.20 -14.50
N TYR A 155 -36.51 -4.59 -15.76
CA TYR A 155 -37.81 -4.51 -16.45
C TYR A 155 -38.90 -5.44 -15.88
N LEU A 156 -38.52 -6.59 -15.35
CA LEU A 156 -39.49 -7.56 -14.81
C LEU A 156 -40.02 -7.13 -13.42
N PHE A 157 -39.17 -6.51 -12.60
CA PHE A 157 -39.46 -6.15 -11.20
C PHE A 157 -39.57 -4.63 -10.99
N GLN A 158 -39.72 -3.83 -12.04
CA GLN A 158 -39.91 -2.37 -11.96
C GLN A 158 -41.35 -1.96 -11.55
N ASN A 159 -42.29 -2.91 -11.46
CA ASN A 159 -43.60 -2.70 -10.84
C ASN A 159 -43.53 -2.73 -9.31
#